data_AF-A0A8T7AGE2-F1
#
_entry.id   AF-A0A8T7AGE2-F1
#
_cell.length_a   1.000
_cell.length_b   1.000
_cell.length_c   1.000
_cell.angle_alpha   90.00
_cell.angle_beta   90.00
_cell.angle_gamma   90.00
#
_symmetry.space_group_name_H-M   'P 1'
#
loop_
_entity.id
_entity.type
_entity.pdbx_description
1 polymer ?
#
loop_
_entity_poly.entity_id
_entity_poly.type
_entity_poly.pdbx_seq_one_letter_code
_entity_poly.pdbx_strand_id
1 'polypeptide(L)' 'AIEPVFVETLDELPSVLADVLADGDLVLTMGAGDIGAYAQELPALLTRTPPLKVHS' A
#
# COMPACT_ATOMS: atom_id res chain seq x y z
N ALA A 1 -7.04 4.16 20.49
CA ALA A 1 -5.83 4.75 19.92
C ALA A 1 -5.54 4.04 18.61
N ILE A 2 -4.93 4.69 17.62
CA ILE A 2 -4.46 4.00 16.42
C ILE A 2 -3.13 3.35 16.78
N GLU A 3 -2.95 2.07 16.45
CA GLU A 3 -1.70 1.34 16.69
C GLU A 3 -0.89 1.32 15.38
N PRO A 4 0.29 1.96 15.35
CA PRO A 4 1.10 2.00 14.15
C PRO A 4 1.74 0.62 13.90
N VAL A 5 1.66 0.16 12.65
CA VAL A 5 2.39 -1.02 12.19
C VAL A 5 3.72 -0.55 11.62
N PHE A 6 4.83 -0.99 12.22
CA PHE A 6 6.15 -0.75 11.69
C PHE A 6 6.49 -1.81 10.64
N VAL A 7 7.09 -1.36 9.53
CA VAL A 7 7.53 -2.21 8.43
C VAL A 7 8.99 -1.86 8.14
N GLU A 8 9.87 -2.85 8.16
CA GLU A 8 11.32 -2.62 8.05
C GLU A 8 11.73 -2.29 6.61
N THR A 9 11.09 -2.94 5.64
CA THR A 9 11.42 -2.79 4.21
C THR A 9 10.16 -2.62 3.35
N LEU A 10 10.29 -1.92 2.22
CA LEU A 10 9.14 -1.71 1.32
C LEU A 10 8.59 -3.03 0.75
N ASP A 11 9.43 -4.03 0.57
CA ASP A 11 9.05 -5.35 0.03
C ASP A 11 8.10 -6.12 0.95
N GLU A 12 8.06 -5.79 2.25
CA GLU A 12 7.12 -6.36 3.23
C GLU A 12 5.76 -5.64 3.22
N LEU A 13 5.68 -4.45 2.65
CA LEU A 13 4.46 -3.64 2.67
C LEU A 13 3.25 -4.33 2.00
N PRO A 14 3.37 -5.05 0.88
CA PRO A 14 2.23 -5.70 0.24
C PRO A 14 1.57 -6.76 1.13
N SER A 15 2.34 -7.55 1.87
CA SER A 15 1.78 -8.57 2.77
C SER A 15 1.08 -7.93 3.96
N VAL A 16 1.70 -6.92 4.56
CA VAL A 16 1.09 -6.14 5.65
C VAL A 16 -0.22 -5.49 5.21
N LEU A 17 -0.24 -4.89 4.02
CA LEU A 17 -1.45 -4.27 3.48
C LEU A 17 -2.53 -5.30 3.13
N ALA A 18 -2.18 -6.50 2.70
CA ALA A 18 -3.16 -7.54 2.39
C ALA A 18 -3.98 -7.96 3.62
N ASP A 19 -3.39 -7.91 4.82
CA ASP A 19 -4.06 -8.26 6.07
C ASP A 19 -4.96 -7.14 6.62
N VAL A 20 -4.78 -5.90 6.16
CA VAL A 20 -5.45 -4.71 6.72
C VAL A 20 -6.47 -4.11 5.75
N LEU A 21 -6.26 -4.23 4.44
CA LEU A 21 -7.10 -3.58 3.44
C LEU A 21 -8.45 -4.28 3.22
N ALA A 22 -9.53 -3.51 3.31
CA ALA A 22 -10.88 -3.89 2.91
C ALA A 22 -11.21 -3.36 1.50
N ASP A 23 -12.36 -3.77 0.97
CA ASP A 23 -12.89 -3.20 -0.28
C ASP A 23 -13.41 -1.78 -0.01
N GLY A 24 -13.19 -0.86 -0.95
CA GLY A 24 -13.57 0.55 -0.81
C GLY A 24 -12.60 1.42 0.02
N ASP A 25 -11.53 0.85 0.55
CA ASP A 25 -10.50 1.59 1.28
C ASP A 25 -9.68 2.52 0.37
N LEU A 26 -9.26 3.66 0.93
CA LEU A 26 -8.34 4.60 0.31
C LEU A 26 -6.95 4.49 0.95
N VAL A 27 -5.95 4.14 0.14
CA VAL A 27 -4.54 4.09 0.57
C VAL A 27 -3.85 5.38 0.19
N LEU A 28 -3.23 6.03 1.17
CA LEU A 28 -2.44 7.25 0.99
C LEU A 28 -0.98 6.97 1.32
N THR A 29 -0.11 7.03 0.31
CA THR A 29 1.34 6.96 0.50
C THR A 29 1.89 8.36 0.72
N MET A 30 2.63 8.59 1.81
CA MET A 30 3.18 9.89 2.16
C MET A 30 4.69 9.81 2.36
N GLY A 31 5.41 10.81 1.85
CA GLY A 31 6.86 10.91 1.96
C GLY A 31 7.48 11.42 0.66
N ALA A 32 8.80 11.32 0.58
CA ALA A 32 9.58 11.67 -0.60
C ALA A 32 10.52 10.51 -0.96
N GLY A 33 11.04 10.53 -2.19
CA GLY A 33 11.93 9.48 -2.69
C GLY A 33 11.18 8.19 -3.05
N ASP A 34 11.74 7.06 -2.63
CA ASP A 34 11.39 5.73 -3.13
C ASP A 34 9.92 5.34 -2.90
N ILE A 35 9.29 5.85 -1.84
CA ILE A 35 7.88 5.58 -1.55
C ILE A 35 6.94 6.03 -2.67
N GLY A 36 7.28 7.12 -3.38
CA GLY A 36 6.46 7.63 -4.49
C GLY A 36 6.53 6.73 -5.71
N ALA A 37 7.72 6.19 -6.01
CA ALA A 37 7.89 5.20 -7.08
C ALA A 37 7.18 3.88 -6.71
N TYR A 38 7.36 3.43 -5.47
CA TYR A 38 6.76 2.20 -4.96
C TYR A 38 5.22 2.24 -4.99
N ALA A 39 4.62 3.40 -4.71
CA ALA A 39 3.17 3.60 -4.79
C ALA A 39 2.59 3.29 -6.18
N GLN A 40 3.36 3.51 -7.25
CA GLN A 40 2.94 3.21 -8.63
C GLN A 40 2.96 1.70 -8.91
N GLU A 41 3.86 0.96 -8.28
CA GLU A 41 4.02 -0.49 -8.46
C GLU A 41 3.10 -1.29 -7.53
N LEU A 42 2.75 -0.73 -6.38
CA LEU A 42 1.95 -1.36 -5.33
C LEU A 42 0.62 -2.00 -5.81
N PRO A 43 -0.18 -1.40 -6.71
CA PRO A 43 -1.38 -2.03 -7.26
C PRO A 43 -1.12 -3.37 -7.96
N ALA A 44 0.01 -3.51 -8.63
CA ALA A 44 0.37 -4.73 -9.33
C ALA A 44 0.87 -5.82 -8.36
N LEU A 45 1.49 -5.41 -7.25
CA LEU A 45 1.95 -6.30 -6.18
C LEU A 45 0.77 -6.81 -5.33
N LEU A 46 -0.28 -6.01 -5.20
CA LEU A 46 -1.51 -6.38 -4.51
C LEU A 46 -2.46 -7.09 -5.48
N THR A 47 -2.39 -8.42 -5.54
CA THR A 47 -3.32 -9.28 -6.31
C THR A 47 -4.74 -9.25 -5.71
N ARG A 48 -5.45 -8.12 -5.86
CA ARG A 48 -6.85 -7.95 -5.43
C ARG A 48 -7.77 -7.76 -6.64
N THR A 49 -8.99 -8.26 -6.50
CA THR A 49 -10.10 -8.03 -7.45
C THR A 49 -11.19 -7.27 -6.70
N PRO A 50 -11.64 -6.08 -7.16
CA PRO A 50 -11.21 -5.35 -8.35
C PRO A 50 -9.79 -4.74 -8.23
N PRO A 51 -9.13 -4.38 -9.34
CA PRO A 51 -7.79 -3.80 -9.31
C PRO A 51 -7.81 -2.43 -8.62
N LEU A 52 -6.78 -2.17 -7.82
CA LEU A 52 -6.55 -0.86 -7.21
C LEU A 52 -6.38 0.21 -8.30
N LYS A 53 -7.09 1.32 -8.14
CA LYS A 53 -6.98 2.47 -9.03
C LYS A 53 -5.97 3.44 -8.45
N VAL A 54 -4.92 3.74 -9.21
CA VAL A 54 -3.96 4.79 -8.86
C VAL A 54 -4.50 6.13 -9.32
N HIS A 55 -4.44 7.12 -8.44
CA HIS A 55 -4.68 8.51 -8.79
C HIS A 55 -3.36 9.27 -8.60
N SER A 56 -2.95 10.00 -9.64
CA SER A 56 -1.75 10.84 -9.67
C SER A 56 -2.10 12.30 -9.42
#